data_AF-A0A6A0IHK0-F1
#
_entry.id   AF-A0A6A0IHK0-F1
#
_cell.length_a   1.000
_cell.length_b   1.000
_cell.length_c   1.000
_cell.angle_alpha   90.00
_cell.angle_beta   90.00
_cell.angle_gamma   90.00
#
_symmetry.space_group_name_H-M   'P 1'
#
loop_
_entity.id
_entity.type
_entity.pdbx_description
1 polymer ?
#
loop_
_entity_poly.entity_id
_entity_poly.type
_entity_poly.pdbx_seq_one_letter_code
_entity_poly.pdbx_strand_id
1 'polypeptide(L)'
;MAITVTASPTTLSWSSFTPQTIVIDPNDGTEQDCVTRFNFDIPDRPPRTVDGQQALAETFVIRITPNAQVRIGAAKTAALLRHEQLHYDVGIVTARALARELMRLRAPDLPTLVQRFQAAVDLHFFRRAGLIQTRYDRESRHSQNAHYQGVWERAMATCLADPRATHILGWWL
;
A
#
# COMPACT_ATOMS: atom_id res chain seq x y z
N MET A 1 -21.18 -4.25 -10.08
CA MET A 1 -19.74 -4.26 -10.37
C MET A 1 -19.00 -3.93 -9.08
N ALA A 2 -17.98 -4.71 -8.73
CA ALA A 2 -17.16 -4.42 -7.56
C ALA A 2 -15.68 -4.61 -7.90
N ILE A 3 -14.89 -3.56 -7.70
CA ILE A 3 -13.43 -3.69 -7.63
C ILE A 3 -13.11 -3.72 -6.14
N THR A 4 -12.54 -4.82 -5.66
CA THR A 4 -12.25 -5.03 -4.24
C THR A 4 -10.76 -5.25 -4.02
N VAL A 5 -10.33 -5.27 -2.77
CA VAL A 5 -8.93 -5.48 -2.39
C VAL A 5 -8.81 -6.70 -1.50
N THR A 6 -7.79 -7.52 -1.73
CA THR A 6 -7.38 -8.57 -0.79
C THR A 6 -5.90 -8.41 -0.47
N ALA A 7 -5.54 -8.66 0.79
CA ALA A 7 -4.15 -8.76 1.24
C ALA A 7 -3.85 -10.21 1.62
N SER A 8 -2.65 -10.70 1.31
CA SER A 8 -2.25 -12.07 1.65
C SER A 8 -0.74 -12.14 1.93
N PRO A 9 -0.32 -12.36 3.19
CA PRO A 9 -1.15 -12.41 4.41
C PRO A 9 -1.71 -11.03 4.80
N THR A 10 -2.60 -10.94 5.78
CA THR A 10 -3.01 -9.65 6.39
C THR A 10 -2.07 -9.20 7.51
N THR A 11 -1.38 -10.15 8.14
CA THR A 11 -0.43 -9.89 9.23
C THR A 11 0.89 -10.55 8.88
N LEU A 12 1.96 -9.77 8.91
CA LEU A 12 3.31 -10.24 8.69
C LEU A 12 3.76 -11.11 9.86
N SER A 13 4.57 -12.09 9.54
CA SER A 13 5.38 -12.81 10.49
C SER A 13 6.79 -12.91 9.95
N TRP A 14 7.73 -13.39 10.74
CA TRP A 14 9.11 -13.56 10.26
C TRP A 14 9.26 -14.52 9.09
N SER A 15 8.27 -15.39 8.81
CA SER A 15 8.26 -16.21 7.60
C SER A 15 7.85 -15.44 6.33
N SER A 16 7.34 -14.22 6.47
CA SER A 16 7.04 -13.31 5.36
C SER A 16 8.29 -12.64 4.78
N PHE A 17 9.42 -12.69 5.50
CA PHE A 17 10.64 -11.96 5.15
C PHE A 17 11.65 -12.86 4.44
N THR A 18 12.20 -12.35 3.35
CA THR A 18 13.30 -13.00 2.64
C THR A 18 14.63 -12.55 3.27
N PRO A 19 15.47 -13.49 3.76
CA PRO A 19 16.78 -13.13 4.31
C PRO A 19 17.71 -12.59 3.22
N GLN A 20 18.43 -11.52 3.51
CA GLN A 20 19.39 -10.86 2.62
C GLN A 20 20.68 -10.52 3.37
N THR A 21 21.81 -10.52 2.68
CA THR A 21 23.10 -10.12 3.30
C THR A 21 23.11 -8.63 3.66
N ILE A 22 22.54 -7.79 2.79
CA ILE A 22 22.41 -6.35 2.96
C ILE A 22 20.95 -6.01 2.64
N VAL A 23 20.35 -5.16 3.48
CA VAL A 23 19.03 -4.58 3.24
C VAL A 23 19.20 -3.06 3.22
N ILE A 24 18.74 -2.43 2.14
CA ILE A 24 18.83 -0.99 1.92
C ILE A 24 17.43 -0.41 1.89
N ASP A 25 17.22 0.69 2.62
CA ASP A 25 16.01 1.49 2.47
C ASP A 25 16.05 2.18 1.10
N PRO A 26 15.09 1.89 0.19
CA PRO A 26 15.09 2.48 -1.14
C PRO A 26 14.81 4.00 -1.13
N ASN A 27 14.32 4.57 -0.02
CA ASN A 27 13.98 5.98 0.07
C ASN A 27 15.20 6.87 0.34
N ASP A 28 16.16 6.41 1.14
CA ASP A 28 17.33 7.21 1.54
C ASP A 28 18.69 6.50 1.35
N GLY A 29 18.68 5.22 0.94
CA GLY A 29 19.89 4.45 0.66
C GLY A 29 20.61 3.93 1.92
N THR A 30 20.03 4.07 3.10
CA THR A 30 20.65 3.61 4.35
C THR A 30 20.51 2.10 4.53
N GLU A 31 21.49 1.50 5.20
CA GLU A 31 21.39 0.10 5.62
C GLU A 31 20.38 -0.05 6.77
N GLN A 32 19.50 -1.03 6.65
CA GLN A 32 18.47 -1.33 7.63
C GLN A 32 18.51 -2.80 8.06
N ASP A 33 17.94 -3.08 9.22
CA ASP A 33 17.74 -4.47 9.67
C ASP A 33 16.62 -5.16 8.90
N CYS A 34 15.60 -4.39 8.50
CA CYS A 34 14.44 -4.85 7.77
C CYS A 34 13.90 -3.74 6.87
N VAL A 35 13.31 -4.13 5.74
CA VAL A 35 12.52 -3.24 4.89
C VAL A 35 11.33 -4.01 4.35
N THR A 36 10.16 -3.41 4.44
CA THR A 36 8.92 -3.94 3.89
C THR A 36 8.32 -2.95 2.91
N ARG A 37 8.12 -3.45 1.70
CA ARG A 37 7.27 -2.85 0.68
C ARG A 37 6.06 -3.74 0.46
N PHE A 38 5.16 -3.29 -0.39
CA PHE A 38 4.08 -4.12 -0.90
C PHE A 38 4.21 -4.26 -2.43
N ASN A 39 3.91 -5.46 -2.92
CA ASN A 39 3.61 -5.67 -4.32
C ASN A 39 2.09 -5.57 -4.50
N PHE A 40 1.67 -5.21 -5.71
CA PHE A 40 0.28 -5.21 -6.10
C PHE A 40 0.09 -5.95 -7.42
N ASP A 41 -1.06 -6.61 -7.55
CA ASP A 41 -1.53 -7.22 -8.79
C ASP A 41 -2.93 -6.68 -9.10
N ILE A 42 -3.05 -6.03 -10.26
CA ILE A 42 -4.32 -5.54 -10.80
C ILE A 42 -4.57 -6.38 -12.06
N PRO A 43 -5.56 -7.29 -12.05
CA PRO A 43 -5.84 -8.13 -13.20
C PRO A 43 -6.17 -7.29 -14.44
N ASP A 44 -5.57 -7.63 -15.57
CA ASP A 44 -5.93 -7.05 -16.86
C ASP A 44 -7.34 -7.53 -17.24
N ARG A 45 -8.28 -6.58 -17.26
CA ARG A 45 -9.69 -6.82 -17.58
C ARG A 45 -10.10 -5.86 -18.69
N PRO A 46 -10.74 -6.34 -19.75
CA PRO A 46 -11.14 -5.48 -20.85
C PRO A 46 -12.14 -4.42 -20.35
N PRO A 47 -11.97 -3.15 -20.75
CA PRO A 47 -12.97 -2.14 -20.48
C PRO A 47 -14.23 -2.37 -21.31
N ARG A 48 -15.33 -1.75 -20.89
CA ARG A 48 -16.61 -1.78 -21.60
C ARG A 48 -17.15 -0.38 -21.81
N THR A 49 -17.96 -0.21 -22.86
CA THR A 49 -18.76 1.00 -23.04
C THR A 49 -19.96 0.98 -22.10
N VAL A 50 -20.06 2.00 -21.25
CA VAL A 50 -21.18 2.25 -20.33
C VAL A 50 -21.62 3.69 -20.56
N ASP A 51 -22.88 3.90 -20.91
CA ASP A 51 -23.46 5.23 -21.17
C ASP A 51 -22.65 6.08 -22.18
N GLY A 52 -22.14 5.42 -23.23
CA GLY A 52 -21.33 6.07 -24.28
C GLY A 52 -19.88 6.36 -23.89
N GLN A 53 -19.41 5.93 -22.71
CA GLN A 53 -18.06 6.11 -22.22
C GLN A 53 -17.35 4.78 -21.95
N GLN A 54 -16.04 4.73 -22.11
CA GLN A 54 -15.22 3.60 -21.67
C GLN A 54 -15.11 3.56 -20.14
N ALA A 55 -15.27 2.37 -19.57
CA ALA A 55 -15.29 2.13 -18.13
C ALA A 55 -14.63 0.78 -17.77
N LEU A 56 -14.07 0.70 -16.56
CA LEU A 56 -13.68 -0.57 -15.94
C LEU A 56 -14.92 -1.24 -15.37
N ALA A 57 -15.70 -1.91 -16.22
CA ALA A 57 -17.03 -2.44 -15.87
C ALA A 57 -16.99 -3.84 -15.22
N GLU A 58 -15.83 -4.50 -15.22
CA GLU A 58 -15.65 -5.85 -14.70
C GLU A 58 -15.49 -5.89 -13.18
N THR A 59 -15.84 -7.02 -12.59
CA THR A 59 -15.54 -7.30 -11.17
C THR A 59 -14.16 -7.96 -11.09
N PHE A 60 -13.27 -7.39 -10.29
CA PHE A 60 -11.95 -7.97 -10.04
C PHE A 60 -11.40 -7.57 -8.67
N VAL A 61 -10.37 -8.29 -8.24
CA VAL A 61 -9.72 -8.10 -6.95
C VAL A 61 -8.31 -7.59 -7.18
N ILE A 62 -7.97 -6.44 -6.60
CA ILE A 62 -6.59 -5.97 -6.47
C ILE A 62 -5.94 -6.76 -5.34
N ARG A 63 -4.85 -7.46 -5.62
CA ARG A 63 -4.15 -8.28 -4.63
C ARG A 63 -2.91 -7.56 -4.13
N ILE A 64 -2.76 -7.46 -2.81
CA ILE A 64 -1.60 -6.88 -2.14
C ILE A 64 -0.80 -7.99 -1.45
N THR A 65 0.50 -8.08 -1.71
CA THR A 65 1.40 -9.08 -1.11
C THR A 65 2.65 -8.41 -0.57
N PRO A 66 3.26 -8.93 0.51
CA PRO A 66 4.45 -8.31 1.08
C PRO A 66 5.66 -8.51 0.18
N ASN A 67 6.49 -7.48 0.09
CA ASN A 67 7.85 -7.54 -0.41
C ASN A 67 8.77 -7.15 0.74
N ALA A 68 9.09 -8.13 1.57
CA ALA A 68 9.73 -7.92 2.86
C ALA A 68 11.10 -8.59 2.89
N GLN A 69 12.12 -7.86 3.33
CA GLN A 69 13.50 -8.29 3.41
C GLN A 69 14.02 -8.10 4.82
N VAL A 70 14.84 -9.03 5.30
CA VAL A 70 15.48 -8.95 6.63
C VAL A 70 16.96 -9.27 6.50
N ARG A 71 17.81 -8.49 7.15
CA ARG A 71 19.26 -8.70 7.14
C ARG A 71 19.62 -9.97 7.91
N ILE A 72 20.51 -10.79 7.35
CA ILE A 72 21.00 -11.99 8.02
C ILE A 72 21.66 -11.59 9.34
N GLY A 73 21.24 -12.23 10.44
CA GLY A 73 21.73 -11.94 11.79
C GLY A 73 21.05 -10.76 12.51
N ALA A 74 20.11 -10.05 11.87
CA ALA A 74 19.36 -8.99 12.53
C ALA A 74 18.46 -9.52 13.66
N ALA A 75 18.25 -8.68 14.68
CA ALA A 75 17.39 -9.01 15.81
C ALA A 75 15.91 -8.99 15.41
N LYS A 76 15.27 -10.16 15.41
CA LYS A 76 13.86 -10.35 15.03
C LYS A 76 12.88 -10.00 16.15
N THR A 77 12.81 -8.72 16.52
CA THR A 77 11.98 -8.24 17.64
C THR A 77 10.53 -7.95 17.26
N ALA A 78 9.60 -8.07 18.22
CA ALA A 78 8.19 -7.73 17.97
C ALA A 78 7.99 -6.24 17.60
N ALA A 79 8.86 -5.35 18.08
CA ALA A 79 8.84 -3.93 17.73
C ALA A 79 9.19 -3.70 16.25
N LEU A 80 10.23 -4.39 15.75
CA LEU A 80 10.61 -4.34 14.35
C LEU A 80 9.50 -4.89 13.47
N LEU A 81 8.93 -6.06 13.81
CA LEU A 81 7.82 -6.63 13.04
C LEU A 81 6.59 -5.71 12.98
N ARG A 82 6.27 -5.03 14.09
CA ARG A 82 5.19 -4.02 14.11
C ARG A 82 5.51 -2.80 13.25
N HIS A 83 6.77 -2.37 13.22
CA HIS A 83 7.19 -1.27 12.37
C HIS A 83 6.97 -1.59 10.90
N GLU A 84 7.42 -2.78 10.49
CA GLU A 84 7.28 -3.31 9.13
C GLU A 84 5.83 -3.58 8.73
N GLN A 85 5.00 -4.02 9.67
CA GLN A 85 3.56 -4.23 9.43
C GLN A 85 2.89 -2.94 8.94
N LEU A 86 3.25 -1.79 9.52
CA LEU A 86 2.62 -0.53 9.15
C LEU A 86 2.94 -0.16 7.70
N HIS A 87 4.18 -0.35 7.26
CA HIS A 87 4.57 -0.16 5.85
C HIS A 87 3.75 -1.04 4.91
N TYR A 88 3.52 -2.29 5.29
CA TYR A 88 2.67 -3.18 4.51
C TYR A 88 1.19 -2.74 4.49
N ASP A 89 0.67 -2.28 5.63
CA ASP A 89 -0.72 -1.82 5.76
C ASP A 89 -1.00 -0.59 4.89
N VAL A 90 -0.01 0.28 4.65
CA VAL A 90 -0.13 1.41 3.72
C VAL A 90 -0.56 0.92 2.33
N GLY A 91 -0.01 -0.19 1.85
CA GLY A 91 -0.40 -0.78 0.57
C GLY A 91 -1.87 -1.22 0.55
N ILE A 92 -2.38 -1.75 1.66
CA ILE A 92 -3.76 -2.20 1.79
C ILE A 92 -4.73 -1.01 1.74
N VAL A 93 -4.46 0.04 2.51
CA VAL A 93 -5.38 1.19 2.61
C VAL A 93 -5.38 2.05 1.34
N THR A 94 -4.22 2.23 0.70
CA THR A 94 -4.11 2.93 -0.59
C THR A 94 -4.73 2.11 -1.73
N ALA A 95 -4.64 0.78 -1.70
CA ALA A 95 -5.35 -0.08 -2.66
C ALA A 95 -6.87 0.07 -2.56
N ARG A 96 -7.42 0.23 -1.34
CA ARG A 96 -8.86 0.47 -1.15
C ARG A 96 -9.27 1.81 -1.75
N ALA A 97 -8.43 2.84 -1.63
CA ALA A 97 -8.66 4.13 -2.28
C ALA A 97 -8.64 4.01 -3.81
N LEU A 98 -7.61 3.35 -4.36
CA LEU A 98 -7.51 3.06 -5.78
C LEU A 98 -8.75 2.31 -6.30
N ALA A 99 -9.15 1.22 -5.64
CA ALA A 99 -10.32 0.43 -6.03
C ALA A 99 -11.59 1.30 -6.17
N ARG A 100 -11.81 2.22 -5.22
CA ARG A 100 -12.96 3.15 -5.27
C ARG A 100 -12.85 4.16 -6.40
N GLU A 101 -11.65 4.59 -6.76
CA GLU A 101 -11.43 5.48 -7.90
C GLU A 101 -11.67 4.74 -9.22
N LEU A 102 -11.09 3.55 -9.36
CA LEU A 102 -11.27 2.70 -10.55
C LEU A 102 -12.74 2.35 -10.80
N MET A 103 -13.54 2.13 -9.75
CA MET A 103 -14.98 1.88 -9.91
C MET A 103 -15.74 3.05 -10.55
N ARG A 104 -15.28 4.28 -10.29
CA ARG A 104 -15.86 5.53 -10.80
C ARG A 104 -15.21 6.00 -12.11
N LEU A 105 -14.12 5.36 -12.53
CA LEU A 105 -13.34 5.78 -13.68
C LEU A 105 -14.16 5.64 -14.97
N ARG A 106 -14.27 6.74 -15.71
CA ARG A 106 -14.91 6.81 -17.03
C ARG A 106 -14.06 7.67 -17.95
N ALA A 107 -14.12 7.39 -19.26
CA ALA A 107 -13.39 8.16 -20.28
C ALA A 107 -14.14 8.12 -21.63
N PRO A 108 -13.95 9.13 -22.51
CA PRO A 108 -14.59 9.14 -23.82
C PRO A 108 -14.10 8.02 -24.75
N ASP A 109 -12.85 7.61 -24.59
CA ASP A 109 -12.19 6.61 -25.44
C ASP A 109 -11.19 5.76 -24.62
N LEU A 110 -10.72 4.69 -25.25
CA LEU A 110 -9.82 3.72 -24.62
C LEU A 110 -8.45 4.34 -24.26
N PRO A 111 -7.78 5.12 -25.14
CA PRO A 111 -6.52 5.77 -24.79
C PRO A 111 -6.64 6.66 -23.53
N THR A 112 -7.71 7.45 -23.44
CA THR A 112 -7.97 8.30 -22.28
C THR A 112 -8.26 7.48 -21.03
N LEU A 113 -8.96 6.34 -21.15
CA LEU A 113 -9.18 5.44 -20.02
C LEU A 113 -7.86 4.89 -19.48
N VAL A 114 -6.98 4.42 -20.37
CA VAL A 114 -5.66 3.87 -20.00
C VAL A 114 -4.81 4.94 -19.31
N GLN A 115 -4.78 6.17 -19.85
CA GLN A 115 -4.05 7.27 -19.22
C GLN A 115 -4.58 7.56 -17.80
N ARG A 116 -5.90 7.64 -17.62
CA ARG A 116 -6.51 7.90 -16.30
C ARG A 116 -6.30 6.74 -15.33
N PHE A 117 -6.32 5.50 -15.82
CA PHE A 117 -6.00 4.31 -15.02
C PHE A 117 -4.57 4.38 -14.49
N GLN A 118 -3.59 4.65 -15.36
CA GLN A 118 -2.19 4.81 -14.98
C GLN A 118 -2.01 5.95 -13.98
N ALA A 119 -2.64 7.10 -14.22
CA ALA A 119 -2.59 8.23 -13.29
C ALA A 119 -3.17 7.90 -11.91
N ALA A 120 -4.25 7.11 -11.84
CA ALA A 120 -4.82 6.64 -10.58
C ALA A 120 -3.86 5.69 -9.84
N VAL A 121 -3.28 4.72 -10.55
CA VAL A 121 -2.27 3.82 -9.99
C VAL A 121 -1.08 4.63 -9.44
N ASP A 122 -0.57 5.59 -10.21
CA ASP A 122 0.54 6.43 -9.80
C ASP A 122 0.24 7.29 -8.58
N LEU A 123 -0.97 7.85 -8.54
CA LEU A 123 -1.43 8.67 -7.42
C LEU A 123 -1.45 7.86 -6.12
N HIS A 124 -2.06 6.67 -6.13
CA HIS A 124 -2.31 5.90 -4.90
C HIS A 124 -1.10 5.10 -4.47
N PHE A 125 -0.47 4.34 -5.38
CA PHE A 125 0.60 3.39 -5.02
C PHE A 125 1.99 3.99 -4.99
N PHE A 126 2.26 5.09 -5.70
CA PHE A 126 3.58 5.72 -5.66
C PHE A 126 3.56 7.02 -4.87
N ARG A 127 2.65 7.95 -5.20
CA ARG A 127 2.66 9.28 -4.56
C ARG A 127 2.12 9.25 -3.14
N ARG A 128 0.88 8.79 -2.93
CA ARG A 128 0.24 8.78 -1.60
C ARG A 128 0.91 7.79 -0.65
N ALA A 129 1.08 6.55 -1.07
CA ALA A 129 1.82 5.55 -0.30
C ALA A 129 3.23 6.03 0.07
N GLY A 130 3.99 6.57 -0.90
CA GLY A 130 5.33 7.10 -0.65
C GLY A 130 5.34 8.23 0.39
N LEU A 131 4.46 9.23 0.25
CA LEU A 131 4.35 10.33 1.21
C LEU A 131 3.99 9.85 2.63
N ILE A 132 3.07 8.89 2.74
CA ILE A 132 2.67 8.31 4.02
C ILE A 132 3.82 7.55 4.67
N GLN A 133 4.50 6.67 3.93
CA GLN A 133 5.64 5.89 4.43
C GLN A 133 6.78 6.81 4.88
N THR A 134 7.20 7.76 4.04
CA THR A 134 8.26 8.73 4.40
C THR A 134 7.90 9.56 5.63
N ARG A 135 6.62 9.95 5.77
CA ARG A 135 6.17 10.68 6.96
C ARG A 135 6.25 9.81 8.21
N TYR A 136 5.78 8.57 8.10
CA TYR A 136 5.80 7.61 9.20
C TYR A 136 7.24 7.29 9.65
N ASP A 137 8.16 7.02 8.74
CA ASP A 137 9.57 6.76 9.08
C ASP A 137 10.20 7.95 9.80
N ARG A 138 9.96 9.16 9.30
CA ARG A 138 10.47 10.38 9.92
C ARG A 138 9.93 10.60 11.33
N GLU A 139 8.63 10.42 11.55
CA GLU A 139 8.01 10.66 12.86
C GLU A 139 8.31 9.56 13.87
N SER A 140 8.26 8.29 13.42
CA SER A 140 8.65 7.14 14.23
C SER A 140 10.17 7.04 14.42
N ARG A 141 10.97 7.82 13.68
CA ARG A 141 12.43 7.74 13.61
C ARG A 141 12.89 6.30 13.33
N HIS A 142 12.35 5.68 12.28
CA HIS A 142 12.57 4.27 11.95
C HIS A 142 12.38 3.37 13.19
N SER A 143 11.19 3.43 13.80
CA SER A 143 10.80 2.72 15.03
C SER A 143 11.42 3.19 16.37
N GLN A 144 12.38 4.12 16.38
CA GLN A 144 13.04 4.57 17.62
C GLN A 144 12.15 5.46 18.51
N ASN A 145 11.04 5.98 17.98
CA ASN A 145 10.09 6.81 18.70
C ASN A 145 8.76 6.06 18.93
N ALA A 146 8.68 5.38 20.08
CA ALA A 146 7.52 4.59 20.47
C ALA A 146 6.21 5.39 20.57
N HIS A 147 6.28 6.69 20.87
CA HIS A 147 5.09 7.53 20.93
C HIS A 147 4.44 7.68 19.55
N TYR A 148 5.21 8.12 18.55
CA TYR A 148 4.68 8.27 17.18
C TYR A 148 4.38 6.92 16.54
N GLN A 149 5.15 5.87 16.82
CA GLN A 149 4.80 4.50 16.44
C GLN A 149 3.36 4.15 16.86
N GLY A 150 3.02 4.39 18.13
CA GLY A 150 1.66 4.13 18.63
C GLY A 150 0.58 5.05 18.06
N VAL A 151 0.90 6.30 17.73
CA VAL A 151 -0.04 7.21 17.05
C VAL A 151 -0.41 6.68 15.67
N TRP A 152 0.59 6.30 14.89
CA TRP A 152 0.40 5.74 13.55
C TRP A 152 -0.34 4.41 13.57
N GLU A 153 -0.01 3.52 14.49
CA GLU A 153 -0.69 2.22 14.62
C GLU A 153 -2.18 2.37 14.94
N ARG A 154 -2.56 3.28 15.84
CA ARG A 154 -3.99 3.54 16.14
C ARG A 154 -4.72 4.12 14.94
N ALA A 155 -4.07 5.04 14.22
CA ALA A 155 -4.66 5.63 13.02
C ALA A 155 -4.82 4.57 11.91
N MET A 156 -3.80 3.75 11.68
CA MET A 156 -3.83 2.66 10.70
C MET A 156 -4.90 1.62 11.07
N ALA A 157 -5.01 1.22 12.34
CA ALA A 157 -6.05 0.32 12.80
C ALA A 157 -7.46 0.86 12.51
N THR A 158 -7.67 2.17 12.66
CA THR A 158 -8.92 2.85 12.29
C THR A 158 -9.18 2.75 10.79
N CYS A 159 -8.17 3.02 9.96
CA CYS A 159 -8.27 2.90 8.50
C CYS A 159 -8.48 1.46 8.02
N LEU A 160 -7.90 0.48 8.71
CA LEU A 160 -8.07 -0.93 8.39
C LEU A 160 -9.47 -1.44 8.75
N ALA A 161 -10.04 -0.96 9.86
CA ALA A 161 -11.40 -1.26 10.29
C ALA A 161 -12.48 -0.61 9.41
N ASP A 162 -12.18 0.56 8.80
CA ASP A 162 -13.08 1.23 7.86
C ASP A 162 -12.64 1.03 6.39
N PRO A 163 -13.29 0.15 5.60
CA PRO A 163 -12.95 -0.04 4.19
C PRO A 163 -13.22 1.20 3.32
N ARG A 164 -13.89 2.23 3.85
CA ARG A 164 -14.17 3.51 3.18
C ARG A 164 -13.27 4.65 3.64
N ALA A 165 -12.30 4.39 4.53
CA ALA A 165 -11.35 5.40 4.97
C ALA A 165 -10.70 6.10 3.76
N THR A 166 -10.73 7.42 3.77
CA THR A 166 -10.13 8.30 2.74
C THR A 166 -8.91 9.03 3.24
N HIS A 167 -8.64 8.98 4.54
CA HIS A 167 -7.52 9.67 5.16
C HIS A 167 -6.89 8.86 6.29
N ILE A 168 -5.61 9.12 6.54
CA ILE A 168 -4.86 8.73 7.73
C ILE A 168 -4.12 9.95 8.27
N LEU A 169 -4.38 10.34 9.53
CA LEU A 169 -3.73 11.50 10.17
C LEU A 169 -3.80 12.79 9.33
N GLY A 170 -4.89 13.01 8.59
CA GLY A 170 -5.08 14.17 7.72
C GLY A 170 -4.50 14.05 6.31
N TRP A 171 -3.83 12.92 5.98
CA TRP A 171 -3.29 12.65 4.65
C TRP A 171 -4.26 11.81 3.83
N TRP A 172 -4.42 12.16 2.55
CA TRP A 172 -5.26 11.39 1.63
C TRP A 172 -4.67 10.00 1.37
N LEU A 173 -5.52 8.99 1.51
CA LEU A 173 -5.26 7.59 1.12
C LEU A 173 -5.46 7.39 -0.37
#